data_AF-A0A963K011-F1
#
_entry.id   AF-A0A963K011-F1
#
_cell.length_a   1.000
_cell.length_b   1.000
_cell.length_c   1.000
_cell.angle_alpha   90.00
_cell.angle_beta   90.00
_cell.angle_gamma   90.00
#
_symmetry.space_group_name_H-M   'P 1'
#
loop_
_entity.id
_entity.type
_entity.pdbx_description
1 polymer ?
#
loop_
_entity_poly.entity_id
_entity_poly.type
_entity_poly.pdbx_seq_one_letter_code
_entity_poly.pdbx_strand_id
1 'polypeptide(L)' 'EVNGETIRLVNHPNRYDGAAPAAPTFALETGADTRDVLAEAGYAEAEIEELLKDQIVHAPR' A
#
# COMPACT_ATOMS: atom_id res chain seq x y z
N GLU A 1 11.25 -9.71 -4.47
CA GLU A 1 10.33 -10.22 -5.52
C GLU A 1 9.06 -9.39 -5.48
N VAL A 2 8.40 -9.19 -6.61
CA VAL A 2 7.12 -8.47 -6.73
C VAL A 2 6.18 -9.37 -7.54
N ASN A 3 5.01 -9.71 -7.00
CA ASN A 3 4.06 -10.65 -7.59
C ASN A 3 4.70 -12.00 -8.02
N GLY A 4 5.63 -12.52 -7.21
CA GLY A 4 6.34 -13.78 -7.51
C GLY A 4 7.45 -13.67 -8.55
N GLU A 5 7.76 -12.45 -9.03
CA GLU A 5 8.79 -12.22 -10.02
C GLU A 5 10.00 -11.46 -9.45
N THR A 6 11.19 -11.80 -9.93
CA THR A 6 12.40 -11.04 -9.62
C THR A 6 12.44 -9.78 -10.47
N ILE A 7 12.42 -8.62 -9.81
CA ILE A 7 12.51 -7.31 -10.47
C ILE A 7 13.85 -6.63 -10.18
N ARG A 8 14.29 -5.76 -11.09
CA ARG A 8 15.46 -4.89 -10.89
C ARG A 8 14.98 -3.45 -10.67
N LEU A 9 15.09 -2.98 -9.43
CA LEU A 9 14.74 -1.62 -9.04
C LEU A 9 16.00 -0.77 -8.88
N VAL A 10 15.95 0.49 -9.34
CA VAL A 10 16.99 1.49 -9.06
C VAL A 10 16.61 2.18 -7.75
N ASN A 11 17.49 2.16 -6.75
CA ASN A 11 17.25 2.82 -5.46
C ASN A 11 17.52 4.34 -5.56
N HIS A 12 17.08 5.09 -4.54
CA HIS A 12 17.30 6.53 -4.41
C HIS A 12 18.81 6.87 -4.53
N PRO A 13 19.19 7.85 -5.37
CA PRO A 13 20.60 8.13 -5.65
C PRO A 13 21.33 8.78 -4.46
N ASN A 14 20.63 9.57 -3.65
CA ASN A 14 21.25 10.22 -2.51
C ASN A 14 21.33 9.27 -1.31
N ARG A 15 22.42 9.43 -0.57
CA ARG A 15 22.60 8.86 0.77
C ARG A 15 22.42 9.97 1.80
N TYR A 16 21.70 9.66 2.86
CA TYR A 16 21.53 10.51 4.01
C TYR A 16 22.29 9.88 5.16
N ASP A 17 23.20 10.63 5.78
CA ASP A 17 24.08 10.14 6.85
C ASP A 17 24.86 8.85 6.49
N GLY A 18 25.26 8.75 5.22
CA GLY A 18 25.97 7.59 4.67
C GLY A 18 25.08 6.38 4.32
N ALA A 19 23.82 6.37 4.77
CA ALA A 19 22.86 5.32 4.48
C ALA A 19 22.01 5.66 3.25
N ALA A 20 21.70 4.65 2.43
CA ALA A 20 20.65 4.78 1.44
C ALA A 20 19.29 4.62 2.13
N PRO A 21 18.24 5.31 1.68
CA PRO A 21 16.87 5.02 2.10
C PRO A 21 16.52 3.54 1.90
N ALA A 22 15.64 3.03 2.76
CA ALA A 22 15.04 1.72 2.57
C ALA A 22 14.30 1.66 1.22
N ALA A 23 14.21 0.45 0.65
CA ALA A 23 13.40 0.25 -0.54
C ALA A 23 11.93 0.63 -0.23
N PRO A 24 11.23 1.31 -1.16
CA PRO A 24 9.84 1.65 -0.96
C PRO A 24 8.96 0.39 -0.95
N THR A 25 7.88 0.44 -0.16
CA THR A 25 6.76 -0.52 -0.26
C THR A 25 5.89 -0.15 -1.45
N PHE A 26 5.34 -1.16 -2.14
CA PHE A 26 4.49 -0.96 -3.31
C PHE A 26 3.10 -1.55 -3.08
N ALA A 27 2.06 -0.80 -3.42
CA ALA A 27 0.70 -1.29 -3.57
C ALA A 27 0.62 -2.13 -4.86
N LEU A 28 0.81 -3.44 -4.76
CA LEU A 28 0.92 -4.33 -5.93
C LEU A 28 -0.43 -4.69 -6.55
N GLU A 29 -1.51 -4.49 -5.80
CA GLU A 29 -2.88 -4.74 -6.22
C GLU A 29 -3.71 -3.46 -6.09
N THR A 30 -4.73 -3.32 -6.94
CA THR A 30 -5.66 -2.21 -6.86
C THR A 30 -6.34 -2.24 -5.49
N GLY A 31 -6.21 -1.16 -4.74
CA GLY A 31 -6.81 -1.04 -3.41
C GLY A 31 -6.07 -1.81 -2.30
N ALA A 32 -4.82 -2.25 -2.52
CA ALA A 32 -4.02 -2.96 -1.52
C ALA A 32 -4.02 -2.29 -0.14
N ASP A 33 -3.95 -0.95 -0.12
CA ASP A 33 -3.89 -0.17 1.11
C ASP A 33 -5.25 0.49 1.47
N THR A 34 -6.35 0.16 0.79
CA THR A 34 -7.65 0.84 0.98
C THR A 34 -8.13 0.80 2.43
N ARG A 35 -7.99 -0.36 3.11
CA ARG A 35 -8.41 -0.50 4.51
C ARG A 35 -7.56 0.37 5.43
N ASP A 36 -6.25 0.31 5.29
CA ASP A 36 -5.30 1.06 6.11
C ASP A 36 -5.47 2.57 5.91
N VAL A 37 -5.58 3.03 4.67
CA VAL A 37 -5.80 4.45 4.35
C VAL A 37 -7.12 4.97 4.93
N LEU A 38 -8.20 4.19 4.87
CA LEU A 38 -9.49 4.61 5.45
C LEU A 38 -9.44 4.61 6.99
N ALA A 39 -8.79 3.63 7.59
CA ALA A 39 -8.60 3.59 9.05
C ALA A 39 -7.76 4.78 9.54
N GLU A 40 -6.66 5.11 8.84
CA GLU A 40 -5.84 6.29 9.12
C GLU A 40 -6.61 7.60 8.95
N ALA A 41 -7.54 7.65 7.99
CA ALA A 41 -8.45 8.78 7.81
C ALA A 41 -9.55 8.89 8.88
N GLY A 42 -9.68 7.89 9.76
CA GLY A 42 -10.57 7.90 10.92
C GLY A 42 -11.91 7.17 10.71
N TYR A 43 -12.07 6.39 9.65
CA TYR A 43 -13.25 5.54 9.47
C TYR A 43 -13.20 4.34 10.43
N ALA A 44 -14.35 4.00 11.01
CA ALA A 44 -14.46 2.78 11.80
C ALA A 44 -14.48 1.54 10.91
N GLU A 45 -14.02 0.41 11.43
CA GLU A 45 -14.00 -0.88 10.72
C GLU A 45 -15.36 -1.23 10.11
N ALA A 46 -16.45 -1.00 10.85
CA ALA A 46 -17.80 -1.26 10.37
C ALA A 46 -18.19 -0.40 9.16
N GLU A 47 -17.77 0.87 9.14
CA GLU A 47 -18.03 1.77 8.01
C GLU A 47 -17.23 1.36 6.78
N ILE A 48 -15.97 0.96 6.96
CA ILE A 48 -15.11 0.46 5.88
C ILE A 48 -15.73 -0.79 5.23
N GLU A 49 -16.21 -1.73 6.04
CA GLU A 49 -16.85 -2.95 5.55
C GLU A 49 -18.19 -2.65 4.85
N GLU A 50 -18.97 -1.66 5.30
CA GLU A 50 -20.15 -1.19 4.58
C GLU A 50 -19.78 -0.61 3.21
N LEU A 51 -18.75 0.24 3.12
CA LEU A 51 -18.29 0.80 1.85
C LEU A 51 -17.79 -0.27 0.86
N LEU A 52 -17.11 -1.30 1.37
CA LEU A 52 -16.65 -2.43 0.56
C LEU A 52 -17.82 -3.28 0.08
N LYS A 53 -18.79 -3.54 0.97
CA LYS A 53 -20.01 -4.29 0.65
C LYS A 53 -20.86 -3.58 -0.40
N ASP A 54 -21.00 -2.27 -0.29
CA ASP A 54 -21.75 -1.43 -1.23
C ASP A 54 -20.96 -1.14 -2.52
N GLN A 55 -19.74 -1.67 -2.64
CA GLN A 55 -18.84 -1.51 -3.79
C GLN A 55 -18.48 -0.05 -4.10
N ILE A 56 -18.58 0.84 -3.11
CA ILE A 56 -18.17 2.24 -3.21
C ILE A 56 -16.64 2.34 -3.25
N VAL A 57 -15.98 1.45 -2.52
CA VAL A 57 -14.52 1.29 -2.51
C VAL A 57 -14.14 -0.16 -2.82
N HIS A 58 -12.88 -0.37 -3.18
CA HIS A 58 -12.33 -1.70 -3.46
C HIS A 58 -11.09 -1.96 -2.61
N ALA A 59 -11.00 -3.15 -2.04
CA ALA A 59 -9.79 -3.69 -1.44
C ALA A 59 -9.64 -5.15 -1.91
N PRO A 60 -8.41 -5.63 -2.15
CA PRO A 60 -8.17 -7.03 -2.45
C PRO A 60 -8.55 -7.90 -1.25
N ARG A 61 -8.72 -9.18 -1.53
CA ARG A 61 -9.31 -10.17 -0.61
C ARG A 61 -8.29 -10.76 0.35
#